data_AF-A0A524CPV6-F1
#
_entry.id   AF-A0A524CPV6-F1
#
_cell.length_a   1.000
_cell.length_b   1.000
_cell.length_c   1.000
_cell.angle_alpha   90.00
_cell.angle_beta   90.00
_cell.angle_gamma   90.00
#
_symmetry.space_group_name_H-M   'P 1'
#
loop_
_entity.id
_entity.type
_entity.pdbx_description
1 polymer ?
#
loop_
_entity_poly.entity_id
_entity_poly.type
_entity_poly.pdbx_seq_one_letter_code
_entity_poly.pdbx_strand_id
1 'polypeptide(L)'
;MEENERRLASKSFGDLLSDGFRLFGRNYAKIILPFGIFLVLAIVLDAFIFTAVRWELTAQFGSIEEITQRFLEDPYGVSDEELDRYMDYQLMYIGISILSSIIQEVFRILAVCCVSMFLYKQYRRQNPEFFEEFQGAFNKKLILPILILGVITPIGLAFLIIPGAIVFLFFIFLAYTYNMEEVESPIRKARSLMKGSSFQILGILLISIIIPTLIDLVYMSILDIAWQVDTSIWQAPGTRNYGMIILYNLAYSIVGILFAPLFICLLTPLFAQQQIKKSFEGTYSYKKQYAPRSGGAYESPYRAPEPPREGYAIPEAAKPIPKEEGFYCPFCGYKIPTPKKFCPNCGESLEELNKFKEGV
;
A
#
# COMPACT_ATOMS: atom_id res chain seq x y z
N MET A 1 -0.61 -24.45 -16.41
CA MET A 1 -0.27 -23.47 -15.35
C MET A 1 0.11 -22.12 -15.95
N GLU A 2 1.01 -22.12 -16.94
CA GLU A 2 1.55 -20.89 -17.58
C GLU A 2 0.48 -19.97 -18.21
N GLU A 3 -0.54 -20.50 -18.88
CA GLU A 3 -1.61 -19.68 -19.49
C GLU A 3 -2.42 -18.88 -18.46
N ASN A 4 -2.74 -19.50 -17.32
CA ASN A 4 -3.48 -18.84 -16.25
C ASN A 4 -2.64 -17.72 -15.59
N GLU A 5 -1.33 -17.92 -15.48
CA GLU A 5 -0.40 -16.91 -14.96
C GLU A 5 -0.25 -15.73 -15.92
N ARG A 6 -0.16 -15.99 -17.23
CA ARG A 6 -0.19 -14.93 -18.26
C ARG A 6 -1.50 -14.14 -18.20
N ARG A 7 -2.64 -14.83 -18.03
CA ARG A 7 -3.94 -14.17 -17.86
C ARG A 7 -4.02 -13.31 -16.60
N LEU A 8 -3.42 -13.75 -15.48
CA LEU A 8 -3.35 -12.95 -14.25
C LEU A 8 -2.46 -11.72 -14.44
N ALA A 9 -1.32 -11.86 -15.11
CA ALA A 9 -0.38 -10.78 -15.38
C ALA A 9 -1.00 -9.65 -16.24
N SER A 10 -1.93 -9.98 -17.13
CA SER A 10 -2.57 -9.03 -18.05
C SER A 10 -3.86 -8.38 -17.52
N LYS A 11 -4.34 -8.74 -16.32
CA LYS A 11 -5.57 -8.15 -15.76
C LYS A 11 -5.48 -6.63 -15.62
N SER A 12 -6.57 -5.95 -15.98
CA SER A 12 -6.72 -4.51 -15.75
C SER A 12 -6.89 -4.21 -14.26
N PHE A 13 -6.70 -2.95 -13.85
CA PHE A 13 -6.93 -2.55 -12.46
C PHE A 13 -8.38 -2.79 -12.01
N GLY A 14 -9.36 -2.55 -12.89
CA GLY A 14 -10.77 -2.83 -12.61
C GLY A 14 -11.04 -4.32 -12.36
N ASP A 15 -10.41 -5.21 -13.14
CA ASP A 15 -10.51 -6.66 -12.94
C ASP A 15 -9.95 -7.06 -11.57
N LEU A 16 -8.80 -6.48 -11.17
CA LEU A 16 -8.18 -6.74 -9.87
C LEU A 16 -9.06 -6.28 -8.71
N LEU A 17 -9.70 -5.11 -8.83
CA LEU A 17 -10.64 -4.61 -7.83
C LEU A 17 -11.86 -5.53 -7.71
N SER A 18 -12.47 -5.90 -8.84
CA SER A 18 -13.59 -6.85 -8.88
C SER A 18 -13.22 -8.18 -8.21
N ASP A 19 -12.04 -8.71 -8.50
CA ASP A 19 -11.54 -9.91 -7.85
C ASP A 19 -11.34 -9.73 -6.34
N GLY A 20 -10.86 -8.55 -5.91
CA GLY A 20 -10.70 -8.23 -4.50
C GLY A 20 -12.02 -8.15 -3.75
N PHE A 21 -13.06 -7.55 -4.32
CA PHE A 21 -14.42 -7.57 -3.75
C PHE A 21 -15.01 -8.98 -3.70
N ARG A 22 -14.79 -9.80 -4.73
CA ARG A 22 -15.18 -11.22 -4.71
C ARG A 22 -14.44 -11.99 -3.62
N LEU A 23 -13.16 -11.70 -3.43
CA LEU A 23 -12.34 -12.31 -2.38
C LEU A 23 -12.82 -11.92 -0.98
N PHE A 24 -13.16 -10.64 -0.80
CA PHE A 24 -13.77 -10.10 0.42
C PHE A 24 -15.08 -10.82 0.75
N GLY A 25 -16.05 -10.83 -0.17
CA GLY A 25 -17.35 -11.48 0.07
C GLY A 25 -17.25 -12.99 0.32
N ARG A 26 -16.43 -13.71 -0.46
CA ARG A 26 -16.31 -15.17 -0.35
C ARG A 26 -15.64 -15.63 0.95
N ASN A 27 -14.70 -14.87 1.49
CA ASN A 27 -13.92 -15.26 2.66
C ASN A 27 -14.23 -14.44 3.92
N TYR A 28 -15.23 -13.55 3.84
CA TYR A 28 -15.56 -12.57 4.89
C TYR A 28 -15.62 -13.18 6.29
N ALA A 29 -16.42 -14.24 6.46
CA ALA A 29 -16.63 -14.88 7.76
C ALA A 29 -15.34 -15.41 8.39
N LYS A 30 -14.36 -15.85 7.59
CA LYS A 30 -13.08 -16.35 8.09
C LYS A 30 -12.13 -15.21 8.46
N ILE A 31 -12.06 -14.18 7.62
CA ILE A 31 -11.11 -13.08 7.81
C ILE A 31 -11.59 -12.05 8.83
N ILE A 32 -12.89 -11.87 9.01
CA ILE A 32 -13.40 -10.89 9.99
C ILE A 32 -13.05 -11.28 11.42
N LEU A 33 -12.88 -12.57 11.70
CA LEU A 33 -12.60 -13.05 13.06
C LEU A 33 -11.24 -12.54 13.59
N PRO A 34 -10.09 -12.73 12.91
CA PRO A 34 -8.83 -12.10 13.33
C PRO A 34 -8.92 -10.59 13.47
N PHE A 35 -9.54 -9.90 12.50
CA PHE A 35 -9.68 -8.45 12.56
C PHE A 35 -10.51 -8.00 13.76
N GLY A 36 -11.66 -8.62 13.99
CA GLY A 36 -12.52 -8.35 15.15
C GLY A 36 -11.76 -8.54 16.45
N ILE A 37 -11.08 -9.68 16.63
CA ILE A 37 -10.31 -9.95 17.86
C ILE A 37 -9.23 -8.90 18.08
N PHE A 38 -8.36 -8.64 17.09
CA PHE A 38 -7.25 -7.72 17.28
C PHE A 38 -7.70 -6.26 17.45
N LEU A 39 -8.72 -5.82 16.71
CA LEU A 39 -9.23 -4.46 16.84
C LEU A 39 -10.00 -4.25 18.15
N VAL A 40 -10.76 -5.24 18.63
CA VAL A 40 -11.38 -5.18 19.96
C VAL A 40 -10.29 -5.12 21.04
N LEU A 41 -9.23 -5.92 20.94
CA LEU A 41 -8.10 -5.83 21.88
C LEU A 41 -7.44 -4.45 21.86
N ALA A 42 -7.28 -3.84 20.67
CA ALA A 42 -6.77 -2.48 20.54
C ALA A 42 -7.65 -1.46 21.26
N ILE A 43 -8.98 -1.53 21.08
CA ILE A 43 -9.96 -0.66 21.75
C ILE A 43 -9.91 -0.84 23.27
N VAL A 44 -9.83 -2.07 23.75
CA VAL A 44 -9.75 -2.37 25.18
C VAL A 44 -8.47 -1.78 25.77
N LEU A 45 -7.33 -2.01 25.11
CA LEU A 45 -6.03 -1.49 25.56
C LEU A 45 -6.01 0.04 25.56
N ASP A 46 -6.52 0.67 24.50
CA ASP A 46 -6.66 2.11 24.37
C ASP A 46 -7.50 2.71 25.51
N ALA A 47 -8.65 2.08 25.83
CA ALA A 47 -9.49 2.48 26.95
C ALA A 47 -8.73 2.39 28.29
N PHE A 48 -8.01 1.30 28.55
CA PHE A 48 -7.28 1.16 29.82
C PHE A 48 -6.12 2.16 29.96
N ILE A 49 -5.36 2.40 28.88
CA ILE A 49 -4.18 3.25 28.92
C ILE A 49 -4.57 4.73 28.97
N PHE A 50 -5.50 5.18 28.13
CA PHE A 50 -5.70 6.61 27.91
C PHE A 50 -6.89 7.22 28.64
N THR A 51 -7.76 6.45 29.30
CA THR A 51 -8.94 7.02 29.99
C THR A 51 -8.57 8.11 30.99
N ALA A 52 -7.51 7.92 31.79
CA ALA A 52 -7.12 8.92 32.77
C ALA A 52 -6.63 10.23 32.12
N VAL A 53 -5.86 10.13 31.05
CA VAL A 53 -5.32 11.29 30.36
C VAL A 53 -6.41 12.00 29.53
N ARG A 54 -7.34 11.25 28.94
CA ARG A 54 -8.53 11.81 28.27
C ARG A 54 -9.41 12.59 29.23
N TRP A 55 -9.63 12.07 30.43
CA TRP A 55 -10.36 12.80 31.47
C TRP A 55 -9.70 14.15 31.80
N GLU A 56 -8.37 14.16 31.97
CA GLU A 56 -7.63 15.39 32.24
C GLU A 56 -7.79 16.42 31.10
N LEU A 57 -7.69 15.96 29.84
CA LEU A 57 -7.96 16.82 28.67
C LEU A 57 -9.39 17.37 28.68
N THR A 58 -10.39 16.52 28.96
CA THR A 58 -11.79 16.96 29.03
C THR A 58 -12.02 17.97 30.15
N ALA A 59 -11.38 17.80 31.31
CA ALA A 59 -11.48 18.73 32.43
C ALA A 59 -10.88 20.10 32.10
N GLN A 60 -9.82 20.15 31.27
CA GLN A 60 -9.17 21.38 30.85
C GLN A 60 -9.88 22.06 29.67
N PHE A 61 -10.65 21.32 28.88
CA PHE A 61 -11.21 21.75 27.59
C PHE A 61 -11.92 23.11 27.64
N GLY A 62 -12.79 23.33 28.63
CA GLY A 62 -13.53 24.59 28.76
C GLY A 62 -12.61 25.82 28.95
N SER A 63 -11.56 25.68 29.76
CA SER A 63 -10.57 26.76 29.94
C SER A 63 -9.75 27.04 28.68
N ILE A 64 -9.44 25.98 27.91
CA ILE A 64 -8.69 26.08 26.66
C ILE A 64 -9.53 26.73 25.55
N GLU A 65 -10.83 26.44 25.52
CA GLU A 65 -11.78 27.07 24.59
C GLU A 65 -11.86 28.58 24.83
N GLU A 66 -11.98 29.02 26.10
CA GLU A 66 -11.97 30.44 26.47
C GLU A 66 -10.66 31.14 26.08
N ILE A 67 -9.50 30.52 26.34
CA ILE A 67 -8.18 31.04 25.94
C ILE A 67 -8.11 31.18 24.41
N THR A 68 -8.58 30.16 23.69
CA THR A 68 -8.57 30.14 22.22
C THR A 68 -9.45 31.25 21.66
N GLN A 69 -10.65 31.45 22.22
CA GLN A 69 -11.55 32.53 21.80
C GLN A 69 -10.92 33.90 22.04
N ARG A 70 -10.36 34.16 23.23
CA ARG A 70 -9.67 35.42 23.53
C ARG A 70 -8.48 35.66 22.60
N PHE A 71 -7.69 34.63 22.29
CA PHE A 71 -6.56 34.73 21.35
C PHE A 71 -7.00 35.12 19.93
N LEU A 72 -8.15 34.61 19.47
CA LEU A 72 -8.71 34.95 18.15
C LEU A 72 -9.27 36.37 18.10
N GLU A 73 -9.82 36.87 19.21
CA GLU A 73 -10.33 38.24 19.33
C GLU A 73 -9.20 39.26 19.46
N ASP A 74 -8.23 38.98 20.33
CA ASP A 74 -7.02 39.79 20.55
C ASP A 74 -5.82 38.90 20.91
N PRO A 75 -4.86 38.70 19.98
CA PRO A 75 -3.66 37.90 20.25
C PRO A 75 -2.79 38.41 21.40
N TYR A 76 -2.87 39.71 21.74
CA TYR A 76 -2.15 40.30 22.87
C TYR A 76 -2.95 40.25 24.18
N GLY A 77 -4.21 39.82 24.11
CA GLY A 77 -5.11 39.69 25.24
C GLY A 77 -4.89 38.41 26.06
N VAL A 78 -3.95 37.55 25.69
CA VAL A 78 -3.65 36.27 26.37
C VAL A 78 -2.30 36.37 27.07
N SER A 79 -2.27 35.96 28.34
CA SER A 79 -1.04 35.93 29.15
C SER A 79 -0.12 34.78 28.77
N ASP A 80 1.18 34.91 29.06
CA ASP A 80 2.16 33.84 28.83
C ASP A 80 1.78 32.54 29.56
N GLU A 81 1.22 32.63 30.78
CA GLU A 81 0.75 31.46 31.55
C GLU A 81 -0.43 30.73 30.89
N GLU A 82 -1.34 31.47 30.27
CA GLU A 82 -2.46 30.90 29.50
C GLU A 82 -1.95 30.22 28.23
N LEU A 83 -0.96 30.81 27.58
CA LEU A 83 -0.32 30.22 26.40
C LEU A 83 0.43 28.93 26.75
N ASP A 84 1.17 28.90 27.85
CA ASP A 84 1.85 27.69 28.34
C ASP A 84 0.84 26.57 28.60
N ARG A 85 -0.28 26.88 29.28
CA ARG A 85 -1.37 25.91 29.51
C ARG A 85 -1.96 25.39 28.21
N TYR A 86 -2.17 26.27 27.23
CA TYR A 86 -2.62 25.88 25.90
C TYR A 86 -1.63 24.94 25.22
N MET A 87 -0.33 25.25 25.28
CA MET A 87 0.72 24.41 24.69
C MET A 87 0.81 23.03 25.35
N ASP A 88 0.69 22.96 26.68
CA ASP A 88 0.66 21.70 27.43
C ASP A 88 -0.54 20.83 27.03
N TYR A 89 -1.73 21.44 26.92
CA TYR A 89 -2.93 20.76 26.43
C TYR A 89 -2.73 20.19 25.01
N GLN A 90 -2.20 21.00 24.09
CA GLN A 90 -1.95 20.58 22.72
C GLN A 90 -0.93 19.44 22.64
N LEU A 91 0.16 19.52 23.41
CA LEU A 91 1.18 18.48 23.46
C LEU A 91 0.60 17.17 23.99
N MET A 92 -0.21 17.22 25.04
CA MET A 92 -0.88 16.06 25.61
C MET A 92 -1.89 15.45 24.62
N TYR A 93 -2.71 16.29 23.96
CA TYR A 93 -3.67 15.86 22.95
C TYR A 93 -2.99 15.17 21.75
N ILE A 94 -1.95 15.79 21.19
CA ILE A 94 -1.18 15.23 20.08
C ILE A 94 -0.49 13.93 20.53
N GLY A 95 0.12 13.92 21.72
CA GLY A 95 0.79 12.75 22.27
C GLY A 95 -0.13 11.53 22.40
N ILE A 96 -1.32 11.71 22.99
CA ILE A 96 -2.32 10.63 23.08
C ILE A 96 -2.79 10.21 21.69
N SER A 97 -3.06 11.17 20.79
CA SER A 97 -3.55 10.86 19.44
C SER A 97 -2.55 10.00 18.67
N ILE A 98 -1.25 10.30 18.76
CA ILE A 98 -0.17 9.51 18.15
C ILE A 98 -0.10 8.12 18.79
N LEU A 99 -0.07 8.03 20.12
CA LEU A 99 0.05 6.74 20.80
C LEU A 99 -1.18 5.84 20.56
N SER A 100 -2.38 6.40 20.60
CA SER A 100 -3.63 5.72 20.25
C SER A 100 -3.59 5.21 18.81
N SER A 101 -3.15 6.05 17.86
CA SER A 101 -2.98 5.64 16.46
C SER A 101 -1.98 4.51 16.30
N ILE A 102 -0.86 4.52 17.02
CA ILE A 102 0.13 3.43 17.01
C ILE A 102 -0.49 2.13 17.53
N ILE A 103 -1.22 2.16 18.65
CA ILE A 103 -1.88 0.96 19.17
C ILE A 103 -2.84 0.39 18.13
N GLN A 104 -3.71 1.21 17.56
CA GLN A 104 -4.67 0.76 16.55
C GLN A 104 -3.99 0.17 15.31
N GLU A 105 -2.95 0.82 14.77
CA GLU A 105 -2.26 0.32 13.59
C GLU A 105 -1.43 -0.94 13.86
N VAL A 106 -0.79 -1.07 15.04
CA VAL A 106 -0.09 -2.31 15.41
C VAL A 106 -1.04 -3.51 15.37
N PHE A 107 -2.22 -3.39 15.98
CA PHE A 107 -3.22 -4.46 15.98
C PHE A 107 -3.86 -4.68 14.61
N ARG A 108 -4.06 -3.63 13.81
CA ARG A 108 -4.53 -3.77 12.43
C ARG A 108 -3.51 -4.50 11.55
N ILE A 109 -2.23 -4.16 11.65
CA ILE A 109 -1.16 -4.82 10.90
C ILE A 109 -0.98 -6.27 11.34
N LEU A 110 -1.13 -6.57 12.64
CA LEU A 110 -1.20 -7.94 13.13
C LEU A 110 -2.32 -8.73 12.43
N ALA A 111 -3.55 -8.19 12.40
CA ALA A 111 -4.67 -8.83 11.73
C ALA A 111 -4.43 -9.05 10.23
N VAL A 112 -3.91 -8.01 9.55
CA VAL A 112 -3.53 -8.07 8.13
C VAL A 112 -2.52 -9.18 7.87
N CYS A 113 -1.45 -9.26 8.68
CA CYS A 113 -0.40 -10.26 8.55
C CYS A 113 -0.89 -11.69 8.80
N CYS A 114 -1.90 -11.87 9.65
CA CYS A 114 -2.51 -13.16 9.95
C CYS A 114 -3.32 -13.73 8.77
N VAL A 115 -3.92 -12.86 7.94
CA VAL A 115 -4.81 -13.30 6.86
C VAL A 115 -4.21 -13.19 5.45
N SER A 116 -3.13 -12.43 5.29
CA SER A 116 -2.56 -12.08 3.98
C SER A 116 -2.16 -13.31 3.15
N MET A 117 -1.44 -14.26 3.76
CA MET A 117 -0.99 -15.48 3.07
C MET A 117 -2.13 -16.44 2.77
N PHE A 118 -3.08 -16.58 3.70
CA PHE A 118 -4.33 -17.32 3.45
C PHE A 118 -5.06 -16.74 2.23
N LEU A 119 -5.28 -15.43 2.19
CA LEU A 119 -5.95 -14.76 1.08
C LEU A 119 -5.18 -14.92 -0.24
N TYR A 120 -3.85 -14.78 -0.21
CA TYR A 120 -3.00 -14.96 -1.38
C TYR A 120 -3.07 -16.38 -1.95
N LYS A 121 -2.91 -17.40 -1.10
CA LYS A 121 -3.01 -18.82 -1.49
C LYS A 121 -4.42 -19.17 -1.98
N GLN A 122 -5.45 -18.62 -1.32
CA GLN A 122 -6.84 -18.78 -1.74
C GLN A 122 -7.10 -18.15 -3.11
N TYR A 123 -6.56 -16.95 -3.37
CA TYR A 123 -6.64 -16.30 -4.69
C TYR A 123 -5.91 -17.10 -5.78
N ARG A 124 -4.79 -17.76 -5.43
CA ARG A 124 -4.05 -18.70 -6.29
C ARG A 124 -4.72 -20.09 -6.42
N ARG A 125 -5.89 -20.30 -5.81
CA ARG A 125 -6.64 -21.58 -5.80
C ARG A 125 -5.86 -22.76 -5.21
N GLN A 126 -5.02 -22.49 -4.20
CA GLN A 126 -4.24 -23.51 -3.50
C GLN A 126 -5.01 -24.15 -2.32
N ASN A 127 -6.25 -23.70 -2.03
CA ASN A 127 -7.12 -24.17 -0.96
C ASN A 127 -6.41 -24.31 0.42
N PRO A 128 -5.75 -23.25 0.91
CA PRO A 128 -5.07 -23.30 2.20
C PRO A 128 -6.05 -23.56 3.37
N GLU A 129 -5.58 -24.29 4.38
CA GLU A 129 -6.27 -24.36 5.66
C GLU A 129 -6.05 -23.07 6.45
N PHE A 130 -7.14 -22.42 6.84
CA PHE A 130 -7.08 -21.09 7.46
C PHE A 130 -6.25 -21.09 8.76
N PHE A 131 -6.43 -22.09 9.61
CA PHE A 131 -5.79 -22.14 10.91
C PHE A 131 -4.27 -22.37 10.80
N GLU A 132 -3.83 -23.19 9.84
CA GLU A 132 -2.40 -23.41 9.58
C GLU A 132 -1.71 -22.11 9.12
N GLU A 133 -2.32 -21.39 8.17
CA GLU A 133 -1.78 -20.10 7.71
C GLU A 133 -1.79 -19.05 8.82
N PHE A 134 -2.85 -19.01 9.62
CA PHE A 134 -2.98 -18.10 10.77
C PHE A 134 -1.87 -18.37 11.79
N GLN A 135 -1.62 -19.63 12.16
CA GLN A 135 -0.55 -19.98 13.08
C GLN A 135 0.84 -19.69 12.49
N GLY A 136 1.04 -19.98 11.20
CA GLY A 136 2.29 -19.72 10.49
C GLY A 136 2.64 -18.23 10.40
N ALA A 137 1.65 -17.34 10.48
CA ALA A 137 1.87 -15.90 10.52
C ALA A 137 2.65 -15.43 11.77
N PHE A 138 2.53 -16.14 12.90
CA PHE A 138 3.20 -15.81 14.16
C PHE A 138 4.64 -16.34 14.22
N ASN A 139 5.49 -15.79 13.37
CA ASN A 139 6.92 -16.08 13.38
C ASN A 139 7.76 -14.84 13.76
N LYS A 140 9.04 -15.04 14.07
CA LYS A 140 9.96 -13.95 14.47
C LYS A 140 10.08 -12.82 13.45
N LYS A 141 9.78 -13.06 12.17
CA LYS A 141 9.84 -12.04 11.10
C LYS A 141 8.64 -11.08 11.16
N LEU A 142 7.57 -11.42 11.89
CA LEU A 142 6.37 -10.58 12.08
C LEU A 142 6.66 -9.24 12.77
N ILE A 143 7.74 -9.17 13.58
CA ILE A 143 8.17 -7.93 14.22
C ILE A 143 8.43 -6.83 13.18
N LEU A 144 8.92 -7.21 12.00
CA LEU A 144 9.33 -6.27 10.96
C LEU A 144 8.16 -5.49 10.34
N PRO A 145 7.08 -6.12 9.83
CA PRO A 145 5.89 -5.38 9.40
C PRO A 145 5.25 -4.57 10.52
N ILE A 146 5.23 -5.08 11.77
CA ILE A 146 4.70 -4.31 12.91
C ILE A 146 5.50 -3.03 13.13
N LEU A 147 6.83 -3.11 13.15
CA LEU A 147 7.69 -1.93 13.36
C LEU A 147 7.51 -0.91 12.24
N ILE A 148 7.55 -1.35 10.97
CA ILE A 148 7.52 -0.44 9.83
C ILE A 148 6.11 0.11 9.56
N LEU A 149 5.12 -0.77 9.47
CA LEU A 149 3.75 -0.39 9.10
C LEU A 149 2.91 0.00 10.33
N GLY A 150 3.15 -0.61 11.49
CA GLY A 150 2.38 -0.35 12.72
C GLY A 150 2.93 0.79 13.58
N VAL A 151 4.22 1.13 13.50
CA VAL A 151 4.84 2.17 14.35
C VAL A 151 5.42 3.32 13.52
N ILE A 152 6.35 3.04 12.60
CA ILE A 152 7.03 4.09 11.81
C ILE A 152 6.02 4.83 10.93
N THR A 153 5.06 4.11 10.34
CA THR A 153 4.05 4.73 9.47
C THR A 153 3.14 5.73 10.21
N PRO A 154 2.46 5.40 11.32
CA PRO A 154 1.63 6.38 12.04
C PRO A 154 2.44 7.55 12.60
N ILE A 155 3.66 7.32 13.11
CA ILE A 155 4.57 8.41 13.52
C ILE A 155 4.89 9.30 12.32
N GLY A 156 5.26 8.69 11.20
CA GLY A 156 5.56 9.40 9.96
C GLY A 156 4.36 10.22 9.50
N LEU A 157 3.16 9.67 9.50
CA LEU A 157 1.95 10.40 9.10
C LEU A 157 1.59 11.54 10.06
N ALA A 158 1.81 11.37 11.37
CA ALA A 158 1.52 12.39 12.36
C ALA A 158 2.46 13.60 12.28
N PHE A 159 3.77 13.38 12.08
CA PHE A 159 4.74 14.48 11.99
C PHE A 159 4.92 15.01 10.57
N LEU A 160 4.91 14.12 9.58
CA LEU A 160 5.28 14.40 8.19
C LEU A 160 4.45 13.54 7.22
N ILE A 161 3.23 13.99 6.92
CA ILE A 161 2.23 13.28 6.10
C ILE A 161 2.86 12.64 4.84
N ILE A 162 3.65 13.41 4.07
CA ILE A 162 4.25 12.92 2.81
C ILE A 162 5.26 11.78 3.05
N PRO A 163 6.33 11.94 3.87
CA PRO A 163 7.20 10.84 4.27
C PRO A 163 6.48 9.61 4.82
N GLY A 164 5.49 9.79 5.70
CA GLY A 164 4.69 8.68 6.25
C GLY A 164 3.97 7.89 5.17
N ALA A 165 3.30 8.58 4.24
CA ALA A 165 2.62 7.96 3.11
C ALA A 165 3.59 7.23 2.17
N ILE A 166 4.78 7.80 1.93
CA ILE A 166 5.82 7.17 1.13
C ILE A 166 6.29 5.85 1.77
N VAL A 167 6.56 5.85 3.08
CA VAL A 167 6.95 4.64 3.82
C VAL A 167 5.86 3.58 3.70
N PHE A 168 4.60 3.94 3.94
CA PHE A 168 3.47 3.03 3.78
C PHE A 168 3.43 2.39 2.39
N LEU A 169 3.46 3.20 1.32
CA LEU A 169 3.39 2.73 -0.05
C LEU A 169 4.55 1.79 -0.42
N PHE A 170 5.78 2.11 0.02
CA PHE A 170 6.96 1.28 -0.28
C PHE A 170 6.92 -0.09 0.41
N PHE A 171 6.31 -0.18 1.60
CA PHE A 171 6.37 -1.36 2.44
C PHE A 171 5.04 -2.10 2.60
N ILE A 172 3.98 -1.69 1.90
CA ILE A 172 2.67 -2.31 2.09
C ILE A 172 2.63 -3.82 1.79
N PHE A 173 3.42 -4.27 0.82
CA PHE A 173 3.54 -5.71 0.50
C PHE A 173 4.35 -6.51 1.52
N LEU A 174 4.96 -5.86 2.51
CA LEU A 174 5.64 -6.53 3.59
C LEU A 174 4.69 -7.43 4.39
N ALA A 175 3.39 -7.09 4.43
CA ALA A 175 2.34 -7.94 4.98
C ALA A 175 2.25 -9.33 4.35
N TYR A 176 2.75 -9.52 3.11
CA TYR A 176 2.82 -10.83 2.46
C TYR A 176 4.24 -11.39 2.50
N THR A 177 5.23 -10.58 2.14
CA THR A 177 6.59 -11.07 1.88
C THR A 177 7.33 -11.52 3.14
N TYR A 178 6.94 -11.06 4.32
CA TYR A 178 7.60 -11.47 5.57
C TYR A 178 7.46 -12.97 5.87
N ASN A 179 6.35 -13.57 5.44
CA ASN A 179 6.01 -14.98 5.71
C ASN A 179 6.24 -15.90 4.49
N MET A 180 6.94 -15.44 3.46
CA MET A 180 7.30 -16.28 2.32
C MET A 180 8.63 -17.00 2.60
N GLU A 181 8.62 -18.33 2.52
CA GLU A 181 9.80 -19.17 2.83
C GLU A 181 10.98 -18.89 1.89
N GLU A 182 10.70 -18.67 0.60
CA GLU A 182 11.71 -18.50 -0.46
C GLU A 182 12.39 -17.11 -0.48
N VAL A 183 12.09 -16.22 0.48
CA VAL A 183 12.53 -14.82 0.44
C VAL A 183 13.56 -14.54 1.53
N GLU A 184 14.84 -14.42 1.14
CA GLU A 184 15.94 -14.04 2.03
C GLU A 184 15.77 -12.62 2.61
N SER A 185 15.29 -11.67 1.79
CA SER A 185 15.11 -10.26 2.19
C SER A 185 13.68 -9.74 1.91
N PRO A 186 12.74 -9.91 2.86
CA PRO A 186 11.34 -9.52 2.71
C PRO A 186 11.14 -8.05 2.30
N ILE A 187 11.96 -7.15 2.85
CA ILE A 187 11.98 -5.70 2.56
C ILE A 187 12.29 -5.44 1.09
N ARG A 188 13.40 -6.02 0.60
CA ARG A 188 13.85 -5.81 -0.79
C ARG A 188 12.82 -6.37 -1.76
N LYS A 189 12.23 -7.52 -1.44
CA LYS A 189 11.14 -8.12 -2.23
C LYS A 189 9.90 -7.23 -2.24
N ALA A 190 9.40 -6.78 -1.09
CA ALA A 190 8.24 -5.88 -1.00
C ALA A 190 8.44 -4.62 -1.84
N ARG A 191 9.58 -3.94 -1.67
CA ARG A 191 9.92 -2.72 -2.41
C ARG A 191 9.97 -2.94 -3.92
N SER A 192 10.51 -4.08 -4.33
CA SER A 192 10.61 -4.42 -5.75
C SER A 192 9.27 -4.76 -6.40
N LEU A 193 8.33 -5.35 -5.64
CA LEU A 193 6.98 -5.64 -6.13
C LEU A 193 6.12 -4.38 -6.24
N MET A 194 6.45 -3.35 -5.46
CA MET A 194 5.77 -2.05 -5.55
C MET A 194 6.10 -1.33 -6.86
N LYS A 195 7.33 -1.43 -7.37
CA LYS A 195 7.79 -0.69 -8.56
C LYS A 195 6.80 -0.86 -9.73
N GLY A 196 6.24 0.25 -10.20
CA GLY A 196 5.30 0.27 -11.33
C GLY A 196 3.82 0.10 -10.96
N SER A 197 3.47 -0.04 -9.67
CA SER A 197 2.08 -0.22 -9.20
C SER A 197 1.63 0.78 -8.13
N SER A 198 2.41 1.83 -7.86
CA SER A 198 2.13 2.82 -6.81
C SER A 198 0.73 3.46 -6.94
N PHE A 199 0.33 3.85 -8.15
CA PHE A 199 -1.01 4.42 -8.39
C PHE A 199 -2.15 3.41 -8.16
N GLN A 200 -1.92 2.13 -8.45
CA GLN A 200 -2.91 1.08 -8.19
C GLN A 200 -3.07 0.84 -6.69
N ILE A 201 -1.95 0.84 -5.94
CA ILE A 201 -1.96 0.76 -4.47
C ILE A 201 -2.70 1.95 -3.88
N LEU A 202 -2.40 3.17 -4.36
CA LEU A 202 -3.09 4.38 -3.93
C LEU A 202 -4.59 4.33 -4.23
N GLY A 203 -4.99 3.84 -5.42
CA GLY A 203 -6.39 3.64 -5.76
C GLY A 203 -7.10 2.64 -4.83
N ILE A 204 -6.44 1.53 -4.50
CA ILE A 204 -6.96 0.56 -3.52
C ILE A 204 -7.11 1.20 -2.14
N LEU A 205 -6.11 1.97 -1.69
CA LEU A 205 -6.16 2.68 -0.41
C LEU A 205 -7.35 3.65 -0.37
N LEU A 206 -7.50 4.49 -1.40
CA LEU A 206 -8.61 5.44 -1.50
C LEU A 206 -9.97 4.75 -1.47
N ILE A 207 -10.16 3.68 -2.24
CA ILE A 207 -11.43 2.91 -2.23
C ILE A 207 -11.70 2.32 -0.85
N SER A 208 -10.66 1.80 -0.20
CA SER A 208 -10.77 1.18 1.14
C SER A 208 -11.00 2.18 2.25
N ILE A 209 -10.76 3.48 2.02
CA ILE A 209 -11.07 4.57 2.95
C ILE A 209 -12.46 5.13 2.65
N ILE A 210 -12.73 5.47 1.39
CA ILE A 210 -13.98 6.14 0.98
C ILE A 210 -15.20 5.28 1.30
N ILE A 211 -15.20 3.98 0.97
CA ILE A 211 -16.37 3.12 1.18
C ILE A 211 -16.73 3.04 2.67
N PRO A 212 -15.81 2.66 3.59
CA PRO A 212 -16.12 2.60 5.01
C PRO A 212 -16.49 3.97 5.58
N THR A 213 -15.82 5.05 5.21
CA THR A 213 -16.14 6.40 5.71
C THR A 213 -17.56 6.84 5.32
N LEU A 214 -18.01 6.55 4.10
CA LEU A 214 -19.38 6.88 3.69
C LEU A 214 -20.43 6.10 4.49
N ILE A 215 -20.17 4.82 4.77
CA ILE A 215 -21.05 3.98 5.60
C ILE A 215 -21.03 4.45 7.05
N ASP A 216 -19.83 4.76 7.56
CA ASP A 216 -19.60 5.22 8.93
C ASP A 216 -20.31 6.54 9.19
N LEU A 217 -20.28 7.48 8.24
CA LEU A 217 -21.02 8.74 8.33
C LEU A 217 -22.52 8.53 8.60
N VAL A 218 -23.16 7.62 7.86
CA VAL A 218 -24.58 7.28 8.04
C VAL A 218 -24.80 6.58 9.38
N TYR A 219 -23.91 5.65 9.74
CA TYR A 219 -23.98 4.91 11.00
C TYR A 219 -23.86 5.84 12.22
N MET A 220 -22.88 6.74 12.23
CA MET A 220 -22.68 7.70 13.31
C MET A 220 -23.87 8.65 13.45
N SER A 221 -24.43 9.11 12.32
CA SER A 221 -25.65 9.92 12.36
C SER A 221 -26.81 9.21 13.07
N ILE A 222 -26.97 7.91 12.85
CA ILE A 222 -28.00 7.11 13.53
C ILE A 222 -27.65 6.92 15.00
N LEU A 223 -26.39 6.62 15.31
CA LEU A 223 -25.93 6.36 16.66
C LEU A 223 -26.04 7.61 17.54
N ASP A 224 -25.66 8.79 17.04
CA ASP A 224 -25.76 10.06 17.77
C ASP A 224 -27.22 10.46 18.07
N ILE A 225 -28.17 10.04 17.23
CA ILE A 225 -29.61 10.23 17.48
C ILE A 225 -30.11 9.20 18.50
N ALA A 226 -29.71 7.93 18.37
CA ALA A 226 -30.24 6.83 19.17
C ALA A 226 -29.57 6.70 20.55
N TRP A 227 -28.35 7.19 20.71
CA TRP A 227 -27.47 6.93 21.85
C TRP A 227 -26.80 8.24 22.33
N GLN A 228 -27.59 9.17 22.83
CA GLN A 228 -27.08 10.41 23.44
C GLN A 228 -26.57 10.12 24.86
N VAL A 229 -25.30 9.77 24.99
CA VAL A 229 -24.70 9.48 26.30
C VAL A 229 -23.53 10.41 26.58
N ASP A 230 -23.61 11.06 27.75
CA ASP A 230 -22.51 11.84 28.29
C ASP A 230 -21.42 10.91 28.83
N THR A 231 -20.35 10.76 28.05
CA THR A 231 -19.22 9.89 28.39
C THR A 231 -18.34 10.47 29.52
N SER A 232 -18.47 11.76 29.85
CA SER A 232 -17.66 12.40 30.90
C SER A 232 -17.87 11.73 32.26
N ILE A 233 -19.11 11.31 32.54
CA ILE A 233 -19.50 10.59 33.77
C ILE A 233 -18.71 9.29 33.92
N TRP A 234 -18.42 8.59 32.82
CA TRP A 234 -17.70 7.31 32.86
C TRP A 234 -16.19 7.47 32.90
N GLN A 235 -15.66 8.63 32.51
CA GLN A 235 -14.22 8.89 32.48
C GLN A 235 -13.72 9.46 33.82
N ALA A 236 -14.60 10.16 34.54
CA ALA A 236 -14.33 10.73 35.86
C ALA A 236 -13.76 9.68 36.83
N PRO A 237 -12.63 9.96 37.53
CA PRO A 237 -11.95 8.98 38.38
C PRO A 237 -12.86 8.32 39.45
N GLY A 238 -13.81 9.08 40.02
CA GLY A 238 -14.70 8.60 41.07
C GLY A 238 -15.87 7.73 40.58
N THR A 239 -16.27 7.85 39.32
CA THR A 239 -17.40 7.13 38.72
C THR A 239 -16.97 6.27 37.52
N ARG A 240 -15.66 5.97 37.44
CA ARG A 240 -15.07 5.38 36.25
C ARG A 240 -15.68 4.01 35.92
N ASN A 241 -16.19 3.87 34.70
CA ASN A 241 -16.77 2.61 34.23
C ASN A 241 -16.12 2.17 32.91
N TYR A 242 -15.04 1.40 33.00
CA TYR A 242 -14.33 0.88 31.84
C TYR A 242 -15.21 0.04 30.91
N GLY A 243 -16.18 -0.70 31.45
CA GLY A 243 -17.10 -1.50 30.63
C GLY A 243 -17.92 -0.64 29.67
N MET A 244 -18.46 0.47 30.17
CA MET A 244 -19.23 1.41 29.33
C MET A 244 -18.35 2.18 28.35
N ILE A 245 -17.12 2.57 28.75
CA ILE A 245 -16.15 3.21 27.84
C ILE A 245 -15.79 2.27 26.69
N ILE A 246 -15.49 1.00 26.99
CA ILE A 246 -15.17 -0.01 25.98
C ILE A 246 -16.38 -0.26 25.07
N LEU A 247 -17.59 -0.39 25.64
CA LEU A 247 -18.82 -0.60 24.86
C LEU A 247 -19.10 0.59 23.92
N TYR A 248 -18.93 1.81 24.42
CA TYR A 248 -19.07 3.03 23.62
C TYR A 248 -18.06 3.05 22.48
N ASN A 249 -16.77 2.87 22.77
CA ASN A 249 -15.73 2.84 21.74
C ASN A 249 -15.96 1.72 20.73
N LEU A 250 -16.47 0.56 21.16
CA LEU A 250 -16.81 -0.56 20.28
C LEU A 250 -17.97 -0.22 19.35
N ALA A 251 -19.04 0.40 19.86
CA ALA A 251 -20.17 0.84 19.06
C ALA A 251 -19.71 1.83 17.97
N TYR A 252 -18.97 2.87 18.37
CA TYR A 252 -18.39 3.86 17.45
C TYR A 252 -17.25 3.29 16.56
N SER A 253 -16.85 2.03 16.71
CA SER A 253 -15.84 1.39 15.85
C SER A 253 -16.40 0.29 14.98
N ILE A 254 -17.71 0.00 15.04
CA ILE A 254 -18.26 -1.22 14.44
C ILE A 254 -18.10 -1.24 12.91
N VAL A 255 -18.34 -0.13 12.22
CA VAL A 255 -18.18 -0.04 10.76
C VAL A 255 -16.71 -0.24 10.39
N GLY A 256 -15.81 0.41 11.13
CA GLY A 256 -14.36 0.24 10.97
C GLY A 256 -13.94 -1.23 11.11
N ILE A 257 -14.45 -1.93 12.12
CA ILE A 257 -14.16 -3.36 12.33
C ILE A 257 -14.72 -4.22 11.18
N LEU A 258 -15.98 -4.00 10.80
CA LEU A 258 -16.67 -4.77 9.76
C LEU A 258 -15.99 -4.65 8.39
N PHE A 259 -15.43 -3.48 8.08
CA PHE A 259 -14.79 -3.21 6.79
C PHE A 259 -13.26 -3.25 6.82
N ALA A 260 -12.62 -3.41 7.99
CA ALA A 260 -11.16 -3.51 8.08
C ALA A 260 -10.53 -4.56 7.13
N PRO A 261 -11.15 -5.73 6.86
CA PRO A 261 -10.58 -6.70 5.91
C PRO A 261 -10.62 -6.26 4.44
N LEU A 262 -11.41 -5.24 4.08
CA LEU A 262 -11.61 -4.81 2.69
C LEU A 262 -10.28 -4.46 2.03
N PHE A 263 -9.44 -3.68 2.71
CA PHE A 263 -8.16 -3.24 2.18
C PHE A 263 -7.26 -4.41 1.78
N ILE A 264 -7.09 -5.40 2.65
CA ILE A 264 -6.20 -6.53 2.37
C ILE A 264 -6.76 -7.43 1.26
N CYS A 265 -8.09 -7.57 1.17
CA CYS A 265 -8.73 -8.29 0.08
C CYS A 265 -8.54 -7.61 -1.28
N LEU A 266 -8.63 -6.29 -1.35
CA LEU A 266 -8.35 -5.53 -2.57
C LEU A 266 -6.85 -5.54 -2.94
N LEU A 267 -5.98 -5.54 -1.94
CA LEU A 267 -4.52 -5.59 -2.14
C LEU A 267 -4.03 -6.96 -2.63
N THR A 268 -4.70 -8.05 -2.26
CA THR A 268 -4.25 -9.43 -2.55
C THR A 268 -4.14 -9.73 -4.06
N PRO A 269 -5.15 -9.45 -4.92
CA PRO A 269 -5.03 -9.64 -6.35
C PRO A 269 -3.89 -8.85 -6.99
N LEU A 270 -3.68 -7.61 -6.52
CA LEU A 270 -2.60 -6.77 -7.02
C LEU A 270 -1.24 -7.36 -6.63
N PHE A 271 -1.06 -7.78 -5.37
CA PHE A 271 0.15 -8.46 -4.92
C PHE A 271 0.44 -9.70 -5.78
N ALA A 272 -0.56 -10.55 -6.00
CA ALA A 272 -0.42 -11.76 -6.81
C ALA A 272 -0.04 -11.44 -8.27
N GLN A 273 -0.63 -10.40 -8.86
CA GLN A 273 -0.25 -9.95 -10.21
C GLN A 273 1.21 -9.48 -10.25
N GLN A 274 1.63 -8.65 -9.31
CA GLN A 274 3.01 -8.13 -9.27
C GLN A 274 4.03 -9.25 -9.04
N GLN A 275 3.68 -10.23 -8.22
CA GLN A 275 4.52 -11.40 -7.99
C GLN A 275 4.76 -12.20 -9.27
N ILE A 276 3.71 -12.42 -10.06
CA ILE A 276 3.78 -13.15 -11.34
C ILE A 276 4.55 -12.35 -12.41
N LYS A 277 4.30 -11.04 -12.53
CA LYS A 277 5.06 -10.18 -13.46
C LYS A 277 6.56 -10.27 -13.19
N LYS A 278 6.93 -10.21 -11.92
CA LYS A 278 8.33 -10.28 -11.51
C LYS A 278 8.97 -11.66 -11.74
N SER A 279 8.22 -12.76 -11.63
CA SER A 279 8.76 -14.09 -11.96
C SER A 279 9.07 -14.22 -13.45
N PHE A 280 8.26 -13.60 -14.33
CA PHE A 280 8.54 -13.60 -15.77
C PHE A 280 9.78 -12.77 -16.14
N GLU A 281 10.00 -11.61 -15.52
CA GLU A 281 11.19 -10.77 -15.79
C GLU A 281 12.51 -11.53 -15.58
N GLY A 282 12.59 -12.35 -14.53
CA GLY A 282 13.76 -13.19 -14.25
C GLY A 282 14.02 -14.23 -15.35
N THR A 283 12.97 -14.85 -15.90
CA THR A 283 13.10 -15.88 -16.94
C THR A 283 13.51 -15.29 -18.30
N TYR A 284 13.02 -14.11 -18.66
CA TYR A 284 13.38 -13.45 -19.92
C TYR A 284 14.78 -12.82 -19.89
N SER A 285 15.22 -12.32 -18.74
CA SER A 285 16.60 -11.81 -18.57
C SER A 285 17.63 -12.93 -18.77
N TYR A 286 17.36 -14.13 -18.22
CA TYR A 286 18.24 -15.30 -18.39
C TYR A 286 18.31 -15.78 -19.85
N LYS A 287 17.20 -15.76 -20.59
CA LYS A 287 17.19 -16.15 -22.01
C LYS A 287 17.92 -15.18 -22.94
N LYS A 288 18.02 -13.89 -22.61
CA LYS A 288 18.84 -12.95 -23.41
C LYS A 288 20.35 -13.12 -23.18
N GLN A 289 20.76 -13.58 -21.99
CA GLN A 289 22.17 -13.81 -21.68
C GLN A 289 22.73 -15.11 -22.27
N TYR A 290 21.86 -16.10 -22.51
CA TYR A 290 22.22 -17.39 -23.11
C TYR A 290 21.59 -17.60 -24.49
N ALA A 291 21.10 -16.56 -25.17
CA ALA A 291 20.94 -16.68 -26.62
C ALA A 291 22.37 -16.79 -27.18
N PRO A 292 22.81 -17.99 -27.64
CA PRO A 292 24.13 -18.11 -28.22
C PRO A 292 24.19 -17.06 -29.32
N ARG A 293 25.26 -16.27 -29.30
CA ARG A 293 25.63 -15.35 -30.37
C ARG A 293 25.89 -16.24 -31.60
N SER A 294 24.83 -16.69 -32.26
CA SER A 294 24.89 -17.46 -33.49
C SER A 294 25.29 -16.49 -34.59
N GLY A 295 26.56 -16.10 -34.57
CA GLY A 295 27.30 -15.58 -35.71
C GLY A 295 27.58 -16.71 -36.72
N GLY A 296 26.59 -17.57 -36.96
CA GLY A 296 26.59 -18.53 -38.04
C GLY A 296 25.68 -17.97 -39.11
N ALA A 297 26.28 -17.33 -40.11
CA ALA A 297 25.65 -17.11 -41.39
C ALA A 297 25.26 -18.48 -41.96
N TYR A 298 24.04 -18.93 -41.72
CA TYR A 298 23.45 -19.97 -42.54
C TYR A 298 22.94 -19.27 -43.79
N GLU A 299 23.76 -19.29 -44.84
CA GLU A 299 23.27 -19.09 -46.19
C GLU A 299 22.20 -20.16 -46.45
N SER A 300 20.95 -19.72 -46.58
CA SER A 300 19.87 -20.56 -47.08
C SER A 300 20.17 -20.93 -48.54
N PRO A 301 20.27 -22.23 -48.92
CA PRO A 301 20.58 -22.62 -50.29
C PRO A 301 19.38 -22.48 -51.25
N TYR A 302 18.20 -22.11 -50.77
CA TYR A 302 17.00 -22.01 -51.59
C TYR A 302 16.56 -20.56 -51.76
N ARG A 303 17.29 -19.84 -52.62
CA ARG A 303 16.75 -18.64 -53.27
C ARG A 303 15.96 -19.11 -54.48
N ALA A 304 14.64 -19.12 -54.37
CA ALA A 304 13.77 -19.35 -55.52
C ALA A 304 14.07 -18.30 -56.61
N PRO A 305 14.09 -18.68 -57.90
CA PRO A 305 14.30 -17.74 -58.99
C PRO A 305 13.17 -16.69 -59.00
N GLU A 306 13.55 -15.41 -58.91
CA GLU A 306 12.61 -14.31 -59.08
C GLU A 306 12.08 -14.29 -60.54
N PRO A 307 10.77 -14.08 -60.74
CA PRO A 307 10.22 -13.96 -62.09
C PRO A 307 10.73 -12.70 -62.79
N PRO A 308 10.78 -12.68 -64.14
CA PRO A 308 11.29 -11.55 -64.92
C PRO A 308 10.44 -10.32 -64.66
N ARG A 309 11.05 -9.25 -64.15
CA ARG A 309 10.40 -7.94 -64.03
C ARG A 309 10.42 -7.25 -65.38
N GLU A 310 9.26 -7.13 -66.00
CA GLU A 310 9.03 -6.23 -67.13
C GLU A 310 9.32 -4.78 -66.72
N GLY A 311 9.97 -4.05 -67.62
CA GLY A 311 10.55 -2.74 -67.39
C GLY A 311 9.51 -1.67 -67.09
N TYR A 312 9.64 -1.06 -65.92
CA TYR A 312 9.05 0.24 -65.63
C TYR A 312 10.12 1.32 -65.85
N ALA A 313 9.75 2.33 -66.62
CA ALA A 313 10.56 3.51 -66.87
C ALA A 313 10.92 4.21 -65.56
N ILE A 314 12.20 4.56 -65.43
CA ILE A 314 12.78 5.26 -64.28
C ILE A 314 12.44 6.76 -64.44
N PRO A 315 11.68 7.39 -63.52
CA PRO A 315 11.71 8.83 -63.39
C PRO A 315 13.01 9.21 -62.69
N GLU A 316 13.78 10.05 -63.38
CA GLU A 316 15.00 10.67 -62.91
C GLU A 316 14.73 11.51 -61.65
N ALA A 317 15.67 11.46 -60.69
CA ALA A 317 15.74 12.25 -59.45
C ALA A 317 14.82 11.86 -58.27
N ALA A 318 15.06 10.70 -57.66
CA ALA A 318 14.75 10.46 -56.24
C ALA A 318 16.01 10.67 -55.38
N LYS A 319 16.00 11.72 -54.56
CA LYS A 319 17.04 11.99 -53.54
C LYS A 319 17.19 10.78 -52.59
N PRO A 320 18.41 10.46 -52.13
CA PRO A 320 18.63 9.36 -51.20
C PRO A 320 17.85 9.60 -49.90
N ILE A 321 17.03 8.64 -49.52
CA ILE A 321 16.33 8.60 -48.23
C ILE A 321 17.41 8.50 -47.14
N PRO A 322 17.47 9.42 -46.16
CA PRO A 322 18.43 9.33 -45.07
C PRO A 322 18.18 8.06 -44.26
N LYS A 323 19.21 7.22 -44.08
CA LYS A 323 19.18 6.18 -43.05
C LYS A 323 19.07 6.89 -41.70
N GLU A 324 17.88 6.84 -41.08
CA GLU A 324 17.69 7.34 -39.72
C GLU A 324 18.43 6.44 -38.73
N GLU A 325 19.69 6.77 -38.47
CA GLU A 325 20.52 6.16 -37.43
C GLU A 325 19.97 6.54 -36.05
N GLY A 326 19.17 5.66 -35.45
CA GLY A 326 18.71 5.78 -34.08
C GLY A 326 18.72 4.43 -33.38
N PHE A 327 18.73 4.42 -32.06
CA PHE A 327 18.63 3.18 -31.28
C PHE A 327 17.46 3.25 -30.30
N TYR A 328 16.93 2.10 -29.92
CA TYR A 328 15.82 2.03 -28.99
C TYR A 328 16.34 1.89 -27.56
N CYS A 329 15.73 2.63 -26.63
CA CYS A 329 16.01 2.49 -25.20
C CYS A 329 15.68 1.06 -24.75
N PRO A 330 16.61 0.32 -24.12
CA PRO A 330 16.35 -1.05 -23.70
C PRO A 330 15.40 -1.15 -22.49
N PHE A 331 15.20 -0.05 -21.76
CA PHE A 331 14.35 -0.01 -20.57
C PHE A 331 12.88 0.29 -20.91
N CYS A 332 12.60 1.15 -21.90
CA CYS A 332 11.23 1.56 -22.22
C CYS A 332 10.84 1.46 -23.71
N GLY A 333 11.77 1.10 -24.61
CA GLY A 333 11.49 0.95 -26.04
C GLY A 333 11.36 2.26 -26.83
N TYR A 334 11.63 3.43 -26.23
CA TYR A 334 11.58 4.71 -26.93
C TYR A 334 12.73 4.87 -27.95
N LYS A 335 12.45 5.33 -29.18
CA LYS A 335 13.47 5.58 -30.21
C LYS A 335 14.26 6.83 -29.87
N ILE A 336 15.56 6.68 -29.65
CA ILE A 336 16.49 7.76 -29.34
C ILE A 336 17.27 8.10 -30.62
N PRO A 337 17.06 9.30 -31.19
CA PRO A 337 17.70 9.69 -32.45
C PRO A 337 19.19 10.00 -32.29
N THR A 338 19.65 10.40 -31.10
CA THR A 338 21.07 10.72 -30.83
C THR A 338 21.54 10.13 -29.50
N PRO A 339 22.81 9.67 -29.38
CA PRO A 339 23.34 9.14 -28.12
C PRO A 339 23.20 10.16 -26.99
N LYS A 340 22.53 9.76 -25.91
CA LYS A 340 22.37 10.55 -24.68
C LYS A 340 22.78 9.71 -23.49
N LYS A 341 23.21 10.38 -22.39
CA LYS A 341 23.53 9.70 -21.13
C LYS A 341 22.30 9.13 -20.43
N PHE A 342 21.11 9.72 -20.65
CA PHE A 342 19.85 9.29 -20.06
C PHE A 342 18.76 9.19 -21.12
N CYS A 343 17.83 8.25 -20.97
CA CYS A 343 16.66 8.15 -21.83
C CYS A 343 15.71 9.33 -21.59
N PRO A 344 15.29 10.08 -22.63
CA PRO A 344 14.36 11.20 -22.46
C PRO A 344 12.95 10.79 -22.07
N ASN A 345 12.59 9.50 -22.22
CA ASN A 345 11.25 9.01 -21.89
C ASN A 345 11.17 8.42 -20.47
N CYS A 346 12.14 7.60 -20.06
CA CYS A 346 12.09 6.91 -18.76
C CYS A 346 13.14 7.38 -17.74
N GLY A 347 14.05 8.27 -18.11
CA GLY A 347 15.07 8.82 -17.21
C GLY A 347 16.27 7.90 -16.91
N GLU A 348 16.26 6.66 -17.41
CA GLU A 348 17.29 5.68 -17.05
C GLU A 348 18.62 5.92 -17.76
N SER A 349 19.73 5.63 -17.07
CA SER A 349 21.10 5.82 -17.58
C SER A 349 21.41 4.87 -18.73
N LEU A 350 22.08 5.38 -19.76
CA LEU A 350 22.51 4.66 -20.97
C LEU A 350 24.05 4.60 -21.09
N GLU A 351 24.78 4.98 -20.03
CA GLU A 351 26.25 5.06 -20.06
C GLU A 351 26.93 3.72 -20.37
N GLU A 352 26.34 2.60 -19.95
CA GLU A 352 26.87 1.26 -20.25
C GLU A 352 26.71 0.88 -21.73
N LEU A 353 25.72 1.42 -22.44
CA LEU A 353 25.48 1.12 -23.86
C LEU A 353 26.40 1.90 -24.80
N ASN A 354 26.83 3.11 -24.40
CA ASN A 354 27.72 3.92 -25.22
C ASN A 354 29.15 3.35 -25.26
N LYS A 355 29.62 2.74 -24.16
CA LYS A 355 30.94 2.07 -24.11
C LYS A 355 31.06 0.92 -25.12
N PHE A 356 29.96 0.19 -25.37
CA PHE A 356 29.95 -0.91 -26.34
C PHE A 356 30.03 -0.46 -27.81
N LYS A 357 29.69 0.78 -28.14
CA LYS A 357 29.82 1.32 -29.50
C LYS A 357 31.19 1.91 -29.79
N GLU A 358 31.94 2.30 -28.75
CA GLU A 358 33.27 2.91 -28.89
C GLU A 358 34.43 1.89 -28.90
N GLY A 359 34.14 0.59 -28.81
CA GLY A 359 35.14 -0.46 -29.03
C GLY A 359 36.26 -0.51 -27.98
N VAL A 360 35.89 -0.43 -26.69
CA VAL A 360 36.77 -0.76 -25.56
C VAL A 360 36.34 -2.07 -24.91
#